data_AF-D4E7F6-F1
#
_entry.id   AF-D4E7F6-F1
#
_cell.length_a   1.000
_cell.length_b   1.000
_cell.length_c   1.000
_cell.angle_alpha   90.00
_cell.angle_beta   90.00
_cell.angle_gamma   90.00
#
_symmetry.space_group_name_H-M   'P 1'
#
loop_
_entity.id
_entity.type
_entity.pdbx_description
1 polymer ?
#
loop_
_entity_poly.entity_id
_entity_poly.type
_entity_poly.pdbx_seq_one_letter_code
_entity_poly.pdbx_strand_id
1 'polypeptide(L)'
;MTGWISKLTGGGLLLLLVVSICLGGYSSLLSHRLELARQQVAEQKKTLAQQAGLIATMQEQDARNRKLMAEQQQREQQLRQRGEIYQRKYQDAIKNDECSRRDAPGGVLDLLRGTDISVAGTNRHVAP
;
A
#
# COMPACT_ATOMS: atom_id res chain seq x y z
N MET A 1 63.91 -50.83 36.27
CA MET A 1 63.19 -50.57 35.00
C MET A 1 61.88 -49.78 35.18
N THR A 2 61.39 -49.56 36.41
CA THR A 2 60.08 -48.91 36.71
C THR A 2 60.07 -47.38 36.58
N GLY A 3 61.20 -46.69 36.74
CA GLY A 3 61.25 -45.22 36.73
C GLY A 3 60.98 -44.56 35.37
N TRP A 4 61.22 -45.26 34.26
CA TRP A 4 61.01 -44.71 32.91
C TRP A 4 59.52 -44.70 32.52
N ILE A 5 58.77 -45.71 33.00
CA ILE A 5 57.33 -45.85 32.78
C ILE A 5 56.57 -44.75 33.54
N SER A 6 56.94 -44.44 34.79
CA SER A 6 56.29 -43.36 35.55
C SER A 6 56.45 -41.97 34.91
N LYS A 7 57.56 -41.70 34.19
CA LYS A 7 57.74 -40.44 33.47
C LYS A 7 56.84 -40.34 32.23
N LEU A 8 56.63 -41.46 31.53
CA LEU A 8 55.70 -41.56 30.41
C LEU A 8 54.24 -41.43 30.85
N THR A 9 53.86 -42.10 31.95
CA THR A 9 52.50 -42.02 32.50
C THR A 9 52.19 -40.62 33.02
N GLY A 10 53.15 -39.94 33.66
CA GLY A 10 52.99 -38.55 34.10
C GLY A 10 52.84 -37.57 32.93
N GLY A 11 53.63 -37.73 31.87
CA GLY A 11 53.51 -36.92 30.65
C GLY A 11 52.18 -37.14 29.91
N GLY A 12 51.75 -38.40 29.78
CA GLY A 12 50.48 -38.75 29.15
C GLY A 12 49.27 -38.21 29.90
N LEU A 13 49.28 -38.28 31.24
CA LEU A 13 48.22 -37.73 32.08
C LEU A 13 48.10 -36.22 31.94
N LEU A 14 49.23 -35.50 31.87
CA LEU A 14 49.26 -34.05 31.70
C LEU A 14 48.69 -33.64 30.34
N LEU A 15 49.04 -34.36 29.27
CA LEU A 15 48.51 -34.16 27.93
C LEU A 15 47.00 -34.39 27.89
N LEU A 16 46.51 -35.43 28.55
CA LEU A 16 45.08 -35.76 28.64
C LEU A 16 44.30 -34.68 29.40
N LEU A 17 44.89 -34.12 30.45
CA LEU A 17 44.34 -32.99 31.21
C LEU A 17 44.22 -31.72 30.36
N VAL A 18 45.26 -31.39 29.58
CA VAL A 18 45.25 -30.22 28.68
C VAL A 18 44.22 -30.40 27.57
N VAL A 19 44.13 -31.59 26.96
CA VAL A 19 43.12 -31.89 25.94
C VAL A 19 41.70 -31.78 26.51
N SER A 20 41.47 -32.29 27.73
CA SER A 20 40.18 -32.18 28.42
C SER A 20 39.78 -30.72 28.70
N ILE A 21 40.74 -29.89 29.14
CA ILE A 21 40.53 -28.45 29.37
C ILE A 21 40.26 -27.72 28.04
N CYS A 22 40.99 -28.04 26.97
CA CYS A 22 40.76 -27.49 25.64
C CYS A 22 39.37 -27.88 25.10
N LEU A 23 38.93 -29.14 25.27
CA LEU A 23 37.61 -29.60 24.84
C LEU A 23 36.47 -28.99 25.67
N GLY A 24 36.66 -28.86 26.99
CA GLY A 24 35.70 -28.20 27.89
C GLY A 24 35.57 -26.70 27.62
N GLY A 25 36.70 -26.02 27.34
CA GLY A 25 36.73 -24.61 26.98
C GLY A 25 36.05 -24.32 25.63
N TYR A 26 36.28 -25.17 24.63
CA TYR A 26 35.59 -25.09 23.34
C TYR A 26 34.08 -25.30 23.46
N SER A 27 33.65 -26.23 24.32
CA SER A 27 32.22 -26.51 24.55
C SER A 27 31.51 -25.32 25.20
N SER A 28 32.20 -24.61 26.11
CA SER A 28 31.67 -23.39 26.74
C SER A 28 31.52 -22.24 25.73
N LEU A 29 32.53 -22.04 24.87
CA LEU A 29 32.49 -21.06 23.79
C LEU A 29 31.42 -21.35 22.74
N LEU A 30 31.22 -22.62 22.36
CA LEU A 30 30.14 -23.01 21.45
C LEU A 30 28.77 -22.83 22.09
N SER A 31 28.60 -23.20 23.36
CA SER A 31 27.32 -23.07 24.07
C SER A 31 26.93 -21.61 24.22
N HIS A 32 27.89 -20.73 24.52
CA HIS A 32 27.63 -19.30 24.63
C HIS A 32 27.25 -18.66 23.29
N ARG A 33 27.85 -19.12 22.18
CA ARG A 33 27.47 -18.69 20.82
C ARG A 33 26.10 -19.24 20.40
N LEU A 34 25.78 -20.47 20.79
CA LEU A 34 24.48 -21.07 20.52
C LEU A 34 23.37 -20.35 21.28
N GLU A 35 23.64 -19.93 22.51
CA GLU A 35 22.70 -19.22 23.37
C GLU A 35 22.45 -17.80 22.86
N LEU A 36 23.51 -17.08 22.44
CA LEU A 36 23.37 -15.79 21.76
C LEU A 36 22.60 -15.92 20.44
N ALA A 37 22.86 -16.95 19.65
CA ALA A 37 22.11 -17.21 18.42
C ALA A 37 20.64 -17.53 18.72
N ARG A 38 20.35 -18.30 19.78
CA ARG A 38 18.97 -18.59 20.21
C ARG A 38 18.23 -17.36 20.70
N GLN A 39 18.92 -16.48 21.43
CA GLN A 39 18.37 -15.19 21.87
C GLN A 39 18.09 -14.27 20.68
N GLN A 40 19.02 -14.14 19.74
CA GLN A 40 18.81 -13.36 18.52
C GLN A 40 17.65 -13.90 17.67
N VAL A 41 17.53 -15.23 17.54
CA VAL A 41 16.41 -15.85 16.83
C VAL A 41 15.10 -15.64 17.58
N ALA A 42 15.10 -15.67 18.92
CA ALA A 42 13.89 -15.41 19.72
C ALA A 42 13.44 -13.94 19.63
N GLU A 43 14.38 -13.00 19.64
CA GLU A 43 14.10 -11.58 19.41
C GLU A 43 13.60 -11.32 17.99
N GLN A 44 14.26 -11.86 16.97
CA GLN A 44 13.80 -11.76 15.59
C GLN A 44 12.44 -12.42 15.37
N LYS A 45 12.15 -13.53 16.04
CA LYS A 45 10.85 -14.20 15.93
C LYS A 45 9.73 -13.37 16.56
N LYS A 46 10.01 -12.65 17.65
CA LYS A 46 9.05 -11.71 18.25
C LYS A 46 8.81 -10.51 17.34
N THR A 47 9.85 -9.91 16.77
CA THR A 47 9.69 -8.77 15.86
C THR A 47 9.01 -9.17 14.56
N LEU A 48 9.32 -10.36 14.02
CA LEU A 48 8.70 -10.87 12.81
C LEU A 48 7.23 -11.26 13.05
N ALA A 49 6.88 -11.81 14.21
CA ALA A 49 5.49 -12.08 14.56
C ALA A 49 4.67 -10.79 14.74
N GLN A 50 5.28 -9.76 15.33
CA GLN A 50 4.64 -8.45 15.49
C GLN A 50 4.48 -7.74 14.15
N GLN A 51 5.48 -7.86 13.26
CA GLN A 51 5.42 -7.31 11.92
C GLN A 51 4.44 -8.09 11.03
N ALA A 52 4.37 -9.42 11.14
CA ALA A 52 3.38 -10.25 10.45
C ALA A 52 1.95 -9.96 10.93
N GLY A 53 1.77 -9.69 12.22
CA GLY A 53 0.49 -9.23 12.76
C GLY A 53 0.05 -7.90 12.16
N LEU A 54 0.97 -6.93 12.02
CA LEU A 54 0.68 -5.63 11.41
C LEU A 54 0.46 -5.72 9.89
N ILE A 55 1.19 -6.60 9.20
CA ILE A 55 1.01 -6.85 7.77
C ILE A 55 -0.34 -7.52 7.52
N ALA A 56 -0.75 -8.49 8.36
CA ALA A 56 -2.03 -9.17 8.22
C ALA A 56 -3.22 -8.21 8.37
N THR A 57 -3.15 -7.27 9.32
CA THR A 57 -4.22 -6.27 9.48
C THR A 57 -4.26 -5.27 8.32
N MET A 58 -3.10 -4.81 7.82
CA MET A 58 -3.02 -3.97 6.63
C MET A 58 -3.58 -4.68 5.40
N GLN A 59 -3.28 -5.97 5.23
CA GLN A 59 -3.78 -6.76 4.08
C GLN A 59 -5.29 -6.94 4.11
N GLU A 60 -5.88 -7.15 5.30
CA GLU A 60 -7.33 -7.25 5.43
C GLU A 60 -8.02 -5.91 5.13
N GLN A 61 -7.41 -4.79 5.58
CA GLN A 61 -7.90 -3.46 5.26
C GLN A 61 -7.78 -3.15 3.77
N ASP A 62 -6.66 -3.47 3.12
CA ASP A 62 -6.48 -3.28 1.68
C ASP A 62 -7.44 -4.14 0.85
N ALA A 63 -7.69 -5.38 1.27
CA ALA A 63 -8.66 -6.25 0.60
C ALA A 63 -10.08 -5.71 0.71
N ARG A 64 -10.47 -5.17 1.87
CA ARG A 64 -11.77 -4.49 2.04
C ARG A 64 -11.85 -3.20 1.23
N ASN A 65 -10.80 -2.39 1.25
CA ASN A 65 -10.76 -1.12 0.52
C ASN A 65 -10.86 -1.33 -0.99
N ARG A 66 -10.14 -2.33 -1.54
CA ARG A 66 -10.27 -2.71 -2.97
C ARG A 66 -11.68 -3.12 -3.37
N LYS A 67 -12.40 -3.85 -2.50
CA LYS A 67 -13.80 -4.23 -2.78
C LYS A 67 -14.70 -3.00 -2.83
N LEU A 68 -14.59 -2.11 -1.85
CA LEU A 68 -15.37 -0.87 -1.82
C LEU A 68 -15.07 0.03 -3.02
N MET A 69 -13.79 0.17 -3.39
CA MET A 69 -13.37 0.93 -4.57
C MET A 69 -13.92 0.33 -5.86
N ALA A 70 -13.91 -1.00 -6.00
CA ALA A 70 -14.46 -1.69 -7.17
C ALA A 70 -15.98 -1.47 -7.29
N GLU A 71 -16.72 -1.58 -6.18
CA GLU A 71 -18.18 -1.32 -6.17
C GLU A 71 -18.49 0.14 -6.51
N GLN A 72 -17.72 1.08 -5.98
CA GLN A 72 -17.92 2.51 -6.23
C GLN A 72 -17.63 2.86 -7.69
N GLN A 73 -16.55 2.30 -8.25
CA GLN A 73 -16.20 2.47 -9.66
C GLN A 73 -17.26 1.87 -10.59
N GLN A 74 -17.83 0.70 -10.24
CA GLN A 74 -18.93 0.11 -10.99
C GLN A 74 -20.19 0.98 -10.95
N ARG A 75 -20.56 1.54 -9.80
CA ARG A 75 -21.71 2.47 -9.71
C ARG A 75 -21.49 3.71 -10.55
N GLU A 76 -20.31 4.32 -10.47
CA GLU A 76 -19.92 5.47 -11.30
C GLU A 76 -20.06 5.16 -12.80
N GLN A 77 -19.57 4.01 -13.25
CA GLN A 77 -19.68 3.57 -14.63
C GLN A 77 -21.14 3.35 -15.04
N GLN A 78 -21.95 2.73 -14.18
CA GLN A 78 -23.38 2.55 -14.45
C GLN A 78 -24.12 3.90 -14.51
N LEU A 79 -23.77 4.86 -13.66
CA LEU A 79 -24.35 6.20 -13.71
C LEU A 79 -23.96 6.92 -15.01
N ARG A 80 -22.70 6.84 -15.43
CA ARG A 80 -22.26 7.40 -16.73
C ARG A 80 -23.03 6.79 -17.89
N GLN A 81 -23.14 5.45 -17.93
CA GLN A 81 -23.89 4.77 -19.00
C GLN A 81 -25.37 5.16 -18.99
N ARG A 82 -26.01 5.25 -17.81
CA ARG A 82 -27.39 5.73 -17.71
C ARG A 82 -27.51 7.17 -18.20
N GLY A 83 -26.60 8.05 -17.80
CA GLY A 83 -26.58 9.44 -18.24
C GLY A 83 -26.53 9.56 -19.76
N GLU A 84 -25.62 8.82 -20.42
CA GLU A 84 -25.50 8.79 -21.87
C GLU A 84 -26.76 8.23 -22.56
N ILE A 85 -27.34 7.15 -22.04
CA ILE A 85 -28.58 6.58 -22.57
C ILE A 85 -29.74 7.56 -22.43
N TYR A 86 -29.90 8.19 -21.27
CA TYR A 86 -30.94 9.19 -21.06
C TYR A 86 -30.75 10.38 -22.00
N GLN A 87 -29.53 10.91 -22.11
CA GLN A 87 -29.23 12.02 -22.99
C GLN A 87 -29.52 11.71 -24.46
N ARG A 88 -29.14 10.51 -24.94
CA ARG A 88 -29.50 10.05 -26.29
C ARG A 88 -31.00 9.94 -26.48
N LYS A 89 -31.74 9.39 -25.50
CA LYS A 89 -33.21 9.32 -25.56
C LYS A 89 -33.85 10.69 -25.66
N TYR A 90 -33.37 11.68 -24.90
CA TYR A 90 -33.85 13.05 -25.01
C TYR A 90 -33.52 13.64 -26.38
N GLN A 91 -32.30 13.43 -26.88
CA GLN A 91 -31.91 13.92 -28.20
C GLN A 91 -32.73 13.28 -29.32
N ASP A 92 -33.01 11.98 -29.26
CA ASP A 92 -33.84 11.27 -30.23
C ASP A 92 -35.31 11.69 -30.17
N ALA A 93 -35.84 11.96 -28.98
CA ALA A 93 -37.20 12.48 -28.80
C ALA A 93 -37.35 13.89 -29.37
N ILE A 94 -36.37 14.77 -29.12
CA ILE A 94 -36.35 16.16 -29.61
C ILE A 94 -36.08 16.19 -31.12
N LYS A 95 -35.23 15.31 -31.65
CA LYS A 95 -34.87 15.27 -33.09
C LYS A 95 -36.05 14.93 -34.00
N ASN A 96 -37.02 14.16 -33.51
CA ASN A 96 -38.20 13.76 -34.30
C ASN A 96 -39.38 14.74 -34.16
N ASP A 97 -39.25 15.76 -33.33
CA ASP A 97 -40.27 16.78 -33.14
C ASP A 97 -40.09 17.95 -34.12
N GLU A 98 -41.12 18.25 -34.91
CA GLU A 98 -41.11 19.33 -35.92
C GLU A 98 -40.89 20.72 -35.30
N CYS A 99 -41.32 20.93 -34.06
CA CYS A 99 -41.11 22.19 -33.33
C CYS A 99 -39.64 22.41 -32.94
N SER A 100 -38.88 21.33 -32.71
CA SER A 100 -37.46 21.38 -32.35
C SER A 100 -36.53 21.47 -33.56
N ARG A 101 -37.04 21.15 -34.75
CA ARG A 101 -36.30 21.19 -36.02
C ARG A 101 -36.34 22.57 -36.69
N ARG A 102 -37.27 23.43 -36.27
CA ARG A 102 -37.28 24.84 -36.65
C ARG A 102 -36.21 25.57 -35.86
N ASP A 103 -35.28 26.20 -36.57
CA ASP A 103 -34.38 27.17 -35.96
C ASP A 103 -35.21 28.19 -35.19
N ALA A 104 -34.86 28.44 -33.93
CA ALA A 104 -35.54 29.44 -33.12
C ALA A 104 -35.51 30.77 -33.90
N PRO A 105 -36.67 31.43 -34.12
CA PRO A 105 -36.73 32.62 -34.95
C PRO A 105 -35.74 33.66 -34.43
N GLY A 106 -34.85 34.14 -35.30
CA GLY A 106 -33.66 34.91 -34.91
C GLY A 106 -33.96 36.12 -34.02
N GLY A 107 -35.14 36.73 -34.16
CA GLY A 107 -35.58 37.84 -33.29
C GLY A 107 -35.80 37.47 -31.82
N VAL A 108 -36.09 36.20 -31.51
CA VAL A 108 -36.22 35.69 -30.14
C VAL A 108 -34.85 35.36 -29.55
N LEU A 109 -33.93 34.81 -30.37
CA LEU A 109 -32.54 34.60 -29.96
C LEU A 109 -31.81 35.92 -29.68
N ASP A 110 -32.10 36.97 -30.44
CA ASP A 110 -31.53 38.31 -30.25
C ASP A 110 -32.06 38.98 -28.96
N LEU A 111 -33.33 38.77 -28.63
CA LEU A 111 -33.93 39.23 -27.37
C LEU A 111 -33.36 38.48 -26.14
N LEU A 112 -33.12 37.18 -26.25
CA LEU A 112 -32.55 36.33 -25.20
C LEU A 112 -31.03 36.48 -25.04
N ARG A 113 -30.30 36.76 -26.13
CA ARG A 113 -28.86 37.08 -26.11
C ARG A 113 -28.61 38.53 -25.66
N GLY A 114 -29.67 39.32 -25.63
CA GLY A 114 -29.74 40.61 -24.99
C GLY A 114 -29.24 41.74 -25.89
N THR A 115 -30.09 42.74 -26.05
CA THR A 115 -30.16 43.91 -25.14
C THR A 115 -29.05 44.10 -24.06
N ASP A 116 -28.22 43.10 -23.72
CA ASP A 116 -27.11 43.12 -22.75
C ASP A 116 -25.73 43.38 -23.37
N ILE A 117 -25.54 43.26 -24.69
CA ILE A 117 -24.21 43.57 -25.29
C ILE A 117 -23.98 45.10 -25.44
N SER A 118 -25.03 45.92 -25.41
CA SER A 118 -24.88 47.38 -25.59
C SER A 118 -24.67 48.20 -24.30
N VAL A 119 -24.79 47.61 -23.10
CA VAL A 119 -24.72 48.37 -21.83
C VAL A 119 -23.47 48.04 -20.99
N ALA A 120 -22.73 46.97 -21.31
CA ALA A 120 -21.54 46.57 -20.56
C ALA A 120 -20.28 47.43 -20.82
N GLY A 121 -20.36 48.47 -21.67
CA GLY A 121 -19.23 49.34 -22.02
C GLY A 121 -19.03 50.57 -21.14
N THR A 122 -20.04 51.01 -20.37
CA THR A 122 -20.05 52.40 -19.84
C THR A 122 -19.82 52.53 -18.33
N ASN A 123 -19.73 51.43 -17.57
CA ASN A 123 -19.71 51.50 -16.09
C ASN A 123 -18.46 50.91 -15.41
N ARG A 124 -17.33 50.72 -16.12
CA ARG A 124 -16.04 50.54 -15.42
C ARG A 124 -15.42 51.89 -15.08
N HIS A 125 -16.12 52.66 -14.26
CA HIS A 125 -15.50 53.71 -13.47
C HIS A 125 -15.04 53.08 -12.17
N VAL A 126 -13.84 52.50 -12.19
CA VAL A 126 -13.09 52.17 -10.98
C VAL A 126 -12.14 53.33 -10.76
N ALA A 127 -12.32 54.03 -9.65
CA ALA A 127 -11.39 55.01 -9.12
C ALA A 127 -11.54 55.06 -7.59
N PRO A 128 -10.48 55.46 -6.87
CA PRO A 128 -9.12 54.93 -6.86
C PRO A 128 -8.91 53.85 -5.78
#